data_AF-A0A951BJJ5-F1
#
_entry.id   AF-A0A951BJJ5-F1
#
_cell.length_a   1.000
_cell.length_b   1.000
_cell.length_c   1.000
_cell.angle_alpha   90.00
_cell.angle_beta   90.00
_cell.angle_gamma   90.00
#
_symmetry.space_group_name_H-M   'P 1'
#
loop_
_entity.id
_entity.type
_entity.pdbx_description
1 polymer ?
#
loop_
_entity_poly.entity_id
_entity_poly.type
_entity_poly.pdbx_seq_one_letter_code
_entity_poly.pdbx_strand_id
1 'polypeptide(L)'
;RQQLIQSINASRPAGAPEFKWKTIPQGAATTVWAGVLAPADAIGGRYCEDCHVAEIVADPNIRGGVRPYALDPEHAKALWAKSEEMVGERF
;
A
#
# COMPACT_ATOMS: atom_id res chain seq x y z
N ARG A 1 9.41 6.53 -19.31
CA ARG A 1 9.97 5.93 -18.06
C ARG A 1 11.27 6.60 -17.60
N GLN A 2 12.24 6.88 -18.49
CA GLN A 2 13.53 7.46 -18.12
C GLN A 2 13.43 8.92 -17.62
N GLN A 3 12.60 9.75 -18.27
CA GLN A 3 12.31 11.12 -17.83
C GLN A 3 11.70 11.19 -16.42
N LEU A 4 10.85 10.22 -16.05
CA LEU A 4 10.27 10.14 -14.70
C LEU A 4 11.31 9.82 -13.62
N ILE A 5 12.27 8.93 -13.92
CA ILE A 5 13.37 8.65 -12.96
C ILE A 5 14.22 9.90 -12.77
N GLN A 6 14.51 10.64 -13.85
CA GLN A 6 15.28 11.87 -13.78
C GLN A 6 14.57 12.93 -12.94
N SER A 7 13.26 13.14 -13.13
CA SER A 7 12.50 14.11 -12.33
C SER A 7 12.41 13.70 -10.85
N ILE A 8 12.24 12.40 -10.57
CA ILE A 8 12.29 11.89 -9.19
C ILE A 8 13.67 12.15 -8.58
N ASN A 9 14.76 11.78 -9.25
CA ASN A 9 16.11 11.99 -8.71
C ASN A 9 16.44 13.47 -8.50
N ALA A 10 15.96 14.36 -9.37
CA ALA A 10 16.16 15.81 -9.23
C ALA A 10 15.46 16.41 -8.01
N SER A 11 14.41 15.76 -7.50
CA SER A 11 13.63 16.22 -6.32
C SER A 11 14.05 15.53 -5.02
N ARG A 12 15.07 14.67 -5.04
CA ARG A 12 15.53 13.95 -3.84
C ARG A 12 16.46 14.81 -2.98
N PRO A 13 16.47 14.60 -1.65
CA PRO A 13 17.44 15.24 -0.77
C PRO A 13 18.88 14.89 -1.17
N ALA A 14 19.80 15.83 -0.93
CA ALA A 14 21.23 15.60 -1.16
C ALA A 14 21.73 14.40 -0.33
N GLY A 15 22.45 13.49 -0.98
CA GLY A 15 22.97 12.27 -0.35
C GLY A 15 21.98 11.09 -0.29
N ALA A 16 20.73 11.26 -0.73
CA ALA A 16 19.81 10.14 -0.86
C ALA A 16 20.25 9.20 -2.01
N PRO A 17 20.10 7.87 -1.86
CA PRO A 17 20.39 6.94 -2.95
C PRO A 17 19.50 7.22 -4.16
N GLU A 18 20.04 6.97 -5.36
CA GLU A 18 19.29 7.09 -6.60
C GLU A 18 18.03 6.22 -6.56
N PHE A 19 16.93 6.78 -7.06
CA PHE A 19 15.72 6.04 -7.25
C PHE A 19 15.94 4.91 -8.25
N LYS A 20 15.58 3.69 -7.84
CA LYS A 20 15.52 2.52 -8.69
C LYS A 20 14.12 1.95 -8.62
N TRP A 21 13.61 1.51 -9.76
CA TRP A 21 12.39 0.72 -9.77
C TRP A 21 12.61 -0.58 -8.98
N LYS A 22 11.61 -0.98 -8.20
CA LYS A 22 11.61 -2.31 -7.57
C LYS A 22 11.82 -3.37 -8.66
N THR A 23 12.64 -4.36 -8.37
CA THR A 23 12.71 -5.58 -9.19
C THR A 23 11.40 -6.37 -9.05
N ILE A 24 11.16 -7.34 -9.93
CA ILE A 24 9.98 -8.21 -9.82
C ILE A 24 9.92 -8.91 -8.45
N PRO A 25 11.01 -9.54 -7.95
CA PRO A 25 11.00 -10.12 -6.60
C PRO A 25 10.69 -9.10 -5.50
N GLN A 26 11.23 -7.89 -5.58
CA GLN A 26 10.94 -6.83 -4.60
C GLN A 26 9.48 -6.35 -4.65
N GLY A 27 8.86 -6.35 -5.82
CA GLY A 27 7.44 -6.03 -5.98
C GLY A 27 6.53 -7.09 -5.37
N ALA A 28 6.90 -8.37 -5.49
CA ALA A 28 6.12 -9.49 -4.95
C ALA A 28 6.36 -9.77 -3.46
N ALA A 29 7.45 -9.24 -2.89
CA ALA A 29 7.94 -9.60 -1.56
C ALA A 29 6.87 -9.48 -0.46
N THR A 30 6.16 -8.36 -0.37
CA THR A 30 5.13 -8.15 0.66
C THR A 30 3.97 -9.13 0.54
N THR A 31 3.53 -9.43 -0.68
CA THR A 31 2.45 -10.41 -0.94
C THR A 31 2.88 -11.81 -0.52
N VAL A 32 4.10 -12.22 -0.87
CA VAL A 32 4.63 -13.54 -0.48
C VAL A 32 4.82 -13.62 1.03
N TRP A 33 5.37 -12.57 1.65
CA TRP A 33 5.52 -12.50 3.10
C TRP A 33 4.18 -12.63 3.81
N ALA A 34 3.18 -11.84 3.43
CA ALA A 34 1.86 -11.83 4.06
C ALA A 34 1.09 -13.15 3.83
N GLY A 35 1.17 -13.71 2.62
CA GLY A 35 0.41 -14.91 2.26
C GLY A 35 1.03 -16.22 2.73
N VAL A 36 2.33 -16.26 3.02
CA VAL A 36 3.06 -17.53 3.25
C VAL A 36 3.79 -17.56 4.59
N LEU A 37 4.30 -16.44 5.08
CA LEU A 37 5.23 -16.42 6.24
C LEU A 37 4.64 -15.75 7.48
N ALA A 38 3.90 -14.65 7.31
CA ALA A 38 3.44 -13.84 8.43
C ALA A 38 2.37 -14.55 9.27
N PRO A 39 2.39 -14.43 10.62
CA PRO A 39 1.34 -14.98 11.47
C PRO A 39 -0.01 -14.33 11.19
N ALA A 40 -1.03 -15.13 10.89
CA ALA A 40 -2.34 -14.64 10.46
C ALA A 40 -3.04 -13.78 11.52
N ASP A 41 -2.84 -14.08 12.80
CA ASP A 41 -3.33 -13.30 13.94
C ASP A 41 -2.66 -11.93 14.06
N ALA A 42 -1.40 -11.82 13.63
CA ALA A 42 -0.67 -10.56 13.62
C ALA A 42 -1.08 -9.64 12.44
N ILE A 43 -1.44 -10.22 11.29
CA ILE A 43 -1.68 -9.46 10.05
C ILE A 43 -3.13 -9.43 9.55
N GLY A 44 -4.01 -10.23 10.13
CA GLY A 44 -5.40 -10.40 9.67
C GLY A 44 -6.14 -9.06 9.57
N GLY A 45 -6.63 -8.74 8.36
CA GLY A 45 -7.37 -7.50 8.08
C GLY A 45 -6.53 -6.21 8.13
N ARG A 46 -5.20 -6.30 8.25
CA ARG A 46 -4.30 -5.13 8.33
C ARG A 46 -3.66 -4.81 6.99
N TYR A 47 -3.39 -3.54 6.74
CA TYR A 47 -2.62 -3.10 5.59
C TYR A 47 -1.14 -3.45 5.78
N CYS A 48 -0.55 -4.15 4.81
CA CYS A 48 0.83 -4.58 4.84
C CYS A 48 1.63 -3.88 3.75
N GLU A 49 2.82 -3.37 4.09
CA GLU A 49 3.78 -2.79 3.15
C GLU A 49 5.20 -3.21 3.53
N ASP A 50 6.11 -3.25 2.56
CA ASP A 50 7.53 -3.57 2.77
C ASP A 50 7.82 -4.74 3.76
N CYS A 51 7.03 -5.82 3.64
CA CYS A 51 7.09 -7.03 4.48
C CYS A 51 6.82 -6.81 5.98
N HIS A 52 5.97 -5.83 6.32
CA HIS A 52 5.45 -5.62 7.67
C HIS A 52 4.01 -5.07 7.65
N VAL A 53 3.38 -4.98 8.83
CA VAL A 53 2.12 -4.22 8.99
C VAL A 53 2.45 -2.74 8.96
N ALA A 54 1.79 -1.96 8.12
CA ALA A 54 2.08 -0.54 7.96
C ALA A 54 1.58 0.28 9.15
N GLU A 55 2.28 1.37 9.44
CA GLU A 55 1.84 2.37 10.40
C GLU A 55 0.67 3.19 9.86
N ILE A 56 -0.16 3.72 10.76
CA ILE A 56 -1.20 4.69 10.38
C ILE A 56 -0.54 6.05 10.24
N VAL A 57 -0.60 6.62 9.03
CA VAL A 57 0.02 7.90 8.71
C VAL A 57 -1.02 8.84 8.14
N ALA A 58 -1.32 9.93 8.84
CA ALA A 58 -2.28 10.94 8.39
C ALA A 58 -1.68 11.95 7.40
N ASP A 59 -0.37 12.17 7.42
CA ASP A 59 0.30 13.13 6.54
C ASP A 59 0.27 12.64 5.09
N PRO A 60 -0.42 13.33 4.17
CA PRO A 60 -0.48 12.93 2.77
C PRO A 60 0.87 13.00 2.05
N ASN A 61 1.85 13.73 2.59
CA ASN A 61 3.17 13.91 1.98
C ASN A 61 4.13 12.73 2.26
N ILE A 62 3.82 11.88 3.23
CA ILE A 62 4.60 10.67 3.53
C ILE A 62 4.14 9.54 2.60
N ARG A 63 5.05 8.92 1.84
CA ARG A 63 4.68 7.92 0.83
C ARG A 63 4.25 6.56 1.39
N GLY A 64 4.67 6.21 2.60
CA GLY A 64 4.29 4.97 3.27
C GLY A 64 3.12 5.15 4.24
N GLY A 65 2.75 4.04 4.86
CA GLY A 65 1.68 3.95 5.84
C GLY A 65 0.30 3.90 5.23
N VAL A 66 -0.66 3.43 6.02
CA VAL A 66 -2.07 3.44 5.68
C VAL A 66 -2.71 4.76 6.12
N ARG A 67 -3.58 5.32 5.28
CA ARG A 67 -4.32 6.54 5.63
C ARG A 67 -5.48 6.22 6.57
N PRO A 68 -5.79 7.07 7.57
CA PRO A 68 -6.89 6.82 8.51
C PRO A 68 -8.24 6.56 7.82
N TYR A 69 -8.55 7.31 6.75
CA TYR A 69 -9.81 7.14 6.02
C TYR A 69 -9.96 5.76 5.37
N ALA A 70 -8.84 5.07 5.07
CA ALA A 70 -8.85 3.75 4.45
C ALA A 70 -9.18 2.64 5.47
N LEU A 71 -9.15 2.97 6.77
CA LEU A 71 -9.50 2.08 7.88
C LEU A 71 -10.90 2.37 8.45
N ASP A 72 -11.66 3.28 7.82
CA ASP A 72 -12.99 3.64 8.26
C ASP A 72 -14.00 2.52 7.90
N PRO A 73 -14.64 1.88 8.90
CA PRO A 73 -15.57 0.79 8.66
C PRO A 73 -16.87 1.23 7.99
N GLU A 74 -17.31 2.48 8.18
CA GLU A 74 -18.51 3.00 7.54
C GLU A 74 -18.26 3.31 6.06
N HIS A 75 -17.08 3.84 5.73
CA HIS A 75 -16.66 3.96 4.33
C HIS A 75 -16.56 2.58 3.66
N ALA A 76 -16.01 1.58 4.35
CA ALA A 76 -15.93 0.22 3.82
C ALA A 76 -17.31 -0.39 3.54
N LYS A 77 -18.27 -0.25 4.46
CA LYS A 77 -19.66 -0.71 4.27
C LYS A 77 -20.36 0.01 3.11
N ALA A 78 -20.22 1.33 3.04
CA ALA A 78 -20.81 2.13 1.98
C ALA A 78 -20.24 1.75 0.60
N LEU A 79 -18.93 1.53 0.53
CA LEU A 79 -18.27 1.08 -0.69
C LEU A 79 -18.74 -0.32 -1.10
N TRP A 80 -18.85 -1.26 -0.16
CA TRP A 80 -19.34 -2.61 -0.43
C TRP A 80 -20.74 -2.60 -1.03
N ALA A 81 -21.68 -1.90 -0.38
CA ALA A 81 -23.06 -1.78 -0.85
C ALA A 81 -23.13 -1.16 -2.26
N LYS A 82 -22.27 -0.18 -2.55
CA LYS A 82 -22.21 0.43 -3.88
C LYS A 82 -21.63 -0.54 -4.92
N SER A 83 -20.60 -1.30 -4.56
CA SER A 83 -20.01 -2.31 -5.43
C SER A 83 -21.03 -3.39 -5.80
N GLU A 84 -21.80 -3.90 -4.83
CA GLU A 84 -22.90 -4.84 -5.07
C GLU A 84 -23.93 -4.30 -6.06
N GLU A 85 -24.35 -3.04 -5.90
CA GLU A 85 -25.25 -2.38 -6.86
C GLU A 85 -24.64 -2.31 -8.27
N MET A 86 -23.34 -1.96 -8.37
CA MET A 86 -22.64 -1.81 -9.65
C MET A 86 -22.45 -3.12 -10.39
N VAL A 87 -22.18 -4.23 -9.68
CA VAL A 87 -21.96 -5.54 -10.30
C VAL A 87 -23.23 -6.40 -10.36
N GLY A 88 -24.30 -6.01 -9.68
CA GLY A 88 -25.56 -6.75 -9.64
C GLY A 88 -25.54 -8.03 -8.79
N GLU A 89 -24.64 -8.11 -7.81
CA GLU A 89 -24.40 -9.30 -6.97
C GLU A 89 -24.61 -8.98 -5.47
N ARG A 90 -24.73 -10.01 -4.63
CA ARG A 90 -24.81 -9.91 -3.15
C ARG A 90 -23.93 -10.96 -2.49
N PHE A 91 -23.27 -10.58 -1.39
CA PHE A 91 -22.36 -11.44 -0.64
C PHE A 91 -22.73 -11.55 0.84
#